data_AF-A0A6J7CT76-F1
#
_entry.id   AF-A0A6J7CT76-F1
#
_cell.length_a   1.000
_cell.length_b   1.000
_cell.length_c   1.000
_cell.angle_alpha   90.00
_cell.angle_beta   90.00
_cell.angle_gamma   90.00
#
_symmetry.space_group_name_H-M   'P 1'
#
loop_
_entity.id
_entity.type
_entity.pdbx_description
1 polymer ?
#
loop_
_entity_poly.entity_id
_entity_poly.type
_entity_poly.pdbx_seq_one_letter_code
_entity_poly.pdbx_strand_id
1 'polypeptide(L)'
;MSVLDDILTGVREDVAERMATVPLEALKQQAEQVRPARDMVGILKGDGVSVIAEVKRSSPSRGVLASIGDPAALALDYEAGGAHCISVLTEGRRFGGSLDDLAAVRAAVDIPVLRKDFVVTSYQLWEAKAYGADMVLLIVAALEQAALVSLIERTASIGMAALVEVHDAGEVARALDAGAVIIGVNARDL
;
A
#
# COMPACT_ATOMS: atom_id res chain seq x y z
N MET A 1 18.14 -16.22 -5.15
CA MET A 1 17.27 -15.28 -4.43
C MET A 1 17.28 -13.99 -5.23
N SER A 2 16.10 -13.59 -5.69
CA SER A 2 15.87 -12.28 -6.29
C SER A 2 15.91 -11.20 -5.19
N VAL A 3 16.02 -9.93 -5.58
CA VAL A 3 15.90 -8.80 -4.63
C VAL A 3 14.54 -8.85 -3.93
N LEU A 4 13.50 -9.28 -4.64
CA LEU A 4 12.16 -9.50 -4.10
C LEU A 4 12.14 -10.57 -2.99
N ASP A 5 12.82 -11.71 -3.17
CA ASP A 5 12.86 -12.77 -2.15
C ASP A 5 13.48 -12.29 -0.83
N ASP A 6 14.55 -11.50 -0.92
CA ASP A 6 15.22 -10.91 0.24
C ASP A 6 14.31 -9.91 0.97
N ILE A 7 13.57 -9.09 0.20
CA ILE A 7 12.58 -8.15 0.76
C ILE A 7 11.47 -8.93 1.48
N LEU A 8 10.89 -9.95 0.84
CA LEU A 8 9.79 -10.71 1.42
C LEU A 8 10.22 -11.52 2.65
N THR A 9 11.49 -11.90 2.75
CA THR A 9 12.04 -12.51 3.96
C THR A 9 12.02 -11.50 5.12
N GLY A 10 12.58 -10.31 4.91
CA GLY A 10 12.58 -9.26 5.93
C GLY A 10 11.18 -8.80 6.34
N VAL A 11 10.26 -8.70 5.39
CA VAL A 11 8.85 -8.36 5.65
C VAL A 11 8.20 -9.39 6.57
N ARG A 12 8.44 -10.69 6.37
CA ARG A 12 7.85 -11.73 7.23
C ARG A 12 8.39 -11.67 8.66
N GLU A 13 9.68 -11.38 8.83
CA GLU A 13 10.29 -11.15 10.13
C GLU A 13 9.65 -9.94 10.83
N ASP A 14 9.58 -8.80 10.13
CA ASP A 14 9.02 -7.57 10.70
C ASP A 14 7.54 -7.73 11.05
N VAL A 15 6.77 -8.46 10.22
CA VAL A 15 5.36 -8.78 10.49
C VAL A 15 5.24 -9.67 11.72
N ALA A 16 6.10 -10.68 11.88
CA ALA A 16 6.07 -11.57 13.05
C ALA A 16 6.37 -10.80 14.35
N GLU A 17 7.35 -9.89 14.34
CA GLU A 17 7.66 -9.02 15.47
C GLU A 17 6.49 -8.09 15.83
N ARG A 18 5.84 -7.49 14.82
CA ARG A 18 4.65 -6.65 15.04
C ARG A 18 3.47 -7.46 15.56
N MET A 19 3.23 -8.67 15.04
CA MET A 19 2.18 -9.56 15.54
C MET A 19 2.39 -9.99 17.00
N ALA A 20 3.65 -10.12 17.44
CA ALA A 20 3.99 -10.46 18.82
C ALA A 20 3.76 -9.28 19.79
N THR A 21 3.78 -8.04 19.29
CA THR A 21 3.65 -6.83 20.11
C THR A 21 2.23 -6.25 20.06
N VAL A 22 1.58 -6.28 18.90
CA VAL A 22 0.23 -5.76 18.67
C VAL A 22 -0.67 -6.89 18.16
N PRO A 23 -1.57 -7.41 19.02
CA PRO A 23 -2.50 -8.46 18.59
C PRO A 23 -3.46 -7.98 17.50
N LEU A 24 -3.86 -8.89 16.62
CA LEU A 24 -4.81 -8.61 15.53
C LEU A 24 -6.11 -7.96 16.03
N GLU A 25 -6.60 -8.35 17.20
CA GLU A 25 -7.83 -7.82 17.77
C GLU A 25 -7.71 -6.33 18.15
N ALA A 26 -6.54 -5.91 18.62
CA ALA A 26 -6.27 -4.50 18.91
C ALA A 26 -6.29 -3.67 17.61
N LEU A 27 -5.73 -4.20 16.52
CA LEU A 27 -5.78 -3.53 15.21
C LEU A 27 -7.22 -3.39 14.69
N LYS A 28 -8.06 -4.41 14.88
CA LYS A 28 -9.47 -4.33 14.49
C LYS A 28 -10.20 -3.24 15.26
N GLN A 29 -10.02 -3.19 16.58
CA GLN A 29 -10.61 -2.14 17.43
C GLN A 29 -10.13 -0.74 17.03
N GLN A 30 -8.84 -0.59 16.73
CA GLN A 30 -8.31 0.67 16.21
C GLN A 30 -8.93 1.03 14.85
N ALA A 31 -9.03 0.07 13.94
CA ALA A 31 -9.63 0.25 12.62
C ALA A 31 -11.11 0.63 12.64
N GLU A 32 -11.85 0.33 13.71
CA GLU A 32 -13.23 0.80 13.92
C GLU A 32 -13.32 2.29 14.25
N GLN A 33 -12.26 2.86 14.82
CA GLN A 33 -12.18 4.29 15.19
C GLN A 33 -11.68 5.18 14.04
N VAL A 34 -11.20 4.57 12.95
CA VAL A 34 -10.67 5.28 11.79
C VAL A 34 -11.81 5.63 10.83
N ARG A 35 -11.68 6.78 10.16
CA ARG A 35 -12.62 7.20 9.11
C ARG A 35 -12.78 6.08 8.05
N PRO A 36 -14.00 5.84 7.53
CA PRO A 36 -14.18 4.92 6.41
C PRO A 36 -13.30 5.28 5.22
N ALA A 37 -12.79 4.27 4.53
CA ALA A 37 -12.00 4.48 3.34
C ALA A 37 -12.83 5.16 2.23
N ARG A 38 -12.18 6.02 1.46
CA ARG A 38 -12.74 6.70 0.30
C ARG A 38 -12.82 5.75 -0.90
N ASP A 39 -13.82 5.95 -1.75
CA ASP A 39 -14.07 5.11 -2.93
C ASP A 39 -13.03 5.37 -4.05
N MET A 40 -11.90 4.66 -3.96
CA MET A 40 -10.83 4.78 -4.94
C MET A 40 -11.25 4.25 -6.33
N VAL A 41 -12.15 3.26 -6.39
CA VAL A 41 -12.63 2.72 -7.67
C VAL A 41 -13.45 3.77 -8.40
N GLY A 42 -14.33 4.47 -7.70
CA GLY A 42 -15.09 5.59 -8.25
C GLY A 42 -14.19 6.72 -8.73
N ILE A 43 -13.17 7.09 -7.94
CA ILE A 43 -12.20 8.15 -8.30
C ILE A 43 -11.40 7.79 -9.56
N LEU A 44 -10.92 6.55 -9.69
CA LEU A 44 -10.17 6.12 -10.88
C LEU A 44 -11.03 5.94 -12.14
N LYS A 45 -12.36 5.79 -11.98
CA LYS A 45 -13.32 5.74 -13.10
C LYS A 45 -13.78 7.11 -13.57
N GLY A 46 -13.38 8.18 -12.88
CA GLY A 46 -13.68 9.55 -13.29
C GLY A 46 -13.08 9.91 -14.65
N ASP A 47 -13.50 11.05 -15.19
CA ASP A 47 -12.98 11.54 -16.46
C ASP A 47 -11.53 12.04 -16.32
N GLY A 48 -10.72 11.79 -17.34
CA GLY A 48 -9.34 12.30 -17.42
C GLY A 48 -8.30 11.34 -16.84
N VAL A 49 -7.16 11.90 -16.43
CA VAL A 49 -6.02 11.13 -15.91
C VAL A 49 -5.92 11.38 -14.41
N SER A 50 -6.15 10.32 -13.62
CA SER A 50 -5.96 10.35 -12.17
C SER A 50 -4.49 10.15 -11.82
N VAL A 51 -3.98 10.96 -10.91
CA VAL A 51 -2.57 10.93 -10.47
C VAL A 51 -2.49 10.39 -9.04
N ILE A 52 -1.72 9.31 -8.84
CA ILE A 52 -1.30 8.83 -7.53
C ILE A 52 0.12 9.36 -7.27
N ALA A 53 0.27 10.32 -6.35
CA ALA A 53 1.56 10.94 -6.03
C ALA A 53 2.22 10.20 -4.86
N GLU A 54 3.50 9.83 -5.00
CA GLU A 54 4.21 8.96 -4.04
C GLU A 54 5.16 9.75 -3.13
N VAL A 55 4.95 9.67 -1.82
CA VAL A 55 5.88 10.13 -0.79
C VAL A 55 6.93 9.05 -0.56
N LYS A 56 8.17 9.30 -1.01
CA LYS A 56 9.27 8.31 -0.95
C LYS A 56 10.62 8.96 -0.63
N ARG A 57 11.21 8.59 0.52
CA ARG A 57 12.52 9.10 0.98
C ARG A 57 13.69 8.51 0.21
N SER A 58 13.67 7.19 0.00
CA SER A 58 14.75 6.47 -0.66
C SER A 58 14.21 5.38 -1.58
N SER A 59 15.08 4.84 -2.44
CA SER A 59 14.80 3.62 -3.18
C SER A 59 16.09 2.80 -3.37
N PRO A 60 16.02 1.46 -3.42
CA PRO A 60 17.19 0.61 -3.63
C PRO A 60 18.04 0.99 -4.84
N SER A 61 17.39 1.43 -5.93
CA SER A 61 18.06 1.76 -7.19
C SER A 61 18.67 3.16 -7.27
N ARG A 62 18.30 4.08 -6.37
CA ARG A 62 18.76 5.49 -6.42
C ARG A 62 19.26 6.05 -5.08
N GLY A 63 19.26 5.27 -4.00
CA GLY A 63 19.64 5.76 -2.67
C GLY A 63 18.64 6.78 -2.12
N VAL A 64 19.13 7.78 -1.39
CA VAL A 64 18.30 8.89 -0.87
C VAL A 64 17.87 9.79 -2.03
N LEU A 65 16.56 9.87 -2.27
CA LEU A 65 15.98 10.61 -3.39
C LEU A 65 15.72 12.08 -3.05
N ALA A 66 15.31 12.34 -1.81
CA ALA A 66 15.06 13.67 -1.28
C ALA A 66 15.15 13.64 0.25
N SER A 67 15.61 14.74 0.85
CA SER A 67 15.39 14.99 2.27
C SER A 67 13.93 15.38 2.50
N ILE A 68 13.03 14.40 2.51
CA ILE A 68 11.64 14.63 2.94
C ILE A 68 11.68 14.76 4.45
N GLY A 69 11.78 16.01 4.92
CA GLY A 69 11.76 16.32 6.35
C GLY A 69 10.41 15.96 6.98
N ASP A 70 9.31 16.27 6.28
CA ASP A 70 7.94 16.01 6.74
C ASP A 70 7.10 15.38 5.60
N PRO A 71 6.67 14.10 5.72
CA PRO A 71 5.84 13.45 4.72
C PRO A 71 4.45 14.09 4.61
N ALA A 72 3.90 14.66 5.68
CA ALA A 72 2.60 15.30 5.69
C ALA A 72 2.62 16.60 4.88
N ALA A 73 3.66 17.43 5.06
CA ALA A 73 3.84 18.64 4.26
C ALA A 73 3.93 18.35 2.76
N LEU A 74 4.71 17.33 2.36
CA LEU A 74 4.80 16.93 0.96
C LEU A 74 3.47 16.40 0.41
N ALA A 75 2.71 15.66 1.22
CA ALA A 75 1.40 15.16 0.82
C ALA A 75 0.38 16.30 0.59
N LEU A 76 0.43 17.36 1.41
CA LEU A 76 -0.37 18.58 1.20
C LEU A 76 0.00 19.28 -0.11
N ASP A 77 1.29 19.38 -0.43
CA ASP A 77 1.74 19.95 -1.70
C ASP A 77 1.23 19.14 -2.89
N TYR A 78 1.22 17.81 -2.79
CA TYR A 78 0.67 16.93 -3.81
C TYR A 78 -0.85 17.06 -3.95
N GLU A 79 -1.59 17.14 -2.84
CA GLU A 79 -3.03 17.39 -2.87
C GLU A 79 -3.36 18.75 -3.50
N ALA A 80 -2.65 19.81 -3.11
CA ALA A 80 -2.78 21.14 -3.72
C ALA A 80 -2.43 21.15 -5.21
N GLY A 81 -1.50 20.27 -5.63
CA GLY A 81 -1.13 20.04 -7.02
C GLY A 81 -2.13 19.21 -7.83
N GLY A 82 -3.21 18.71 -7.24
CA GLY A 82 -4.26 17.94 -7.92
C GLY A 82 -4.04 16.42 -7.92
N ALA A 83 -3.24 15.89 -6.98
CA ALA A 83 -3.18 14.45 -6.78
C ALA A 83 -4.57 13.90 -6.39
N HIS A 84 -4.89 12.71 -6.89
CA HIS A 84 -6.14 12.01 -6.59
C HIS A 84 -5.97 10.97 -5.48
N CYS A 85 -4.73 10.60 -5.20
CA CYS A 85 -4.35 9.73 -4.09
C CYS A 85 -2.89 9.98 -3.72
N ILE A 86 -2.57 9.85 -2.42
CA ILE A 86 -1.19 9.85 -1.94
C ILE A 86 -0.75 8.41 -1.69
N SER A 87 0.33 7.97 -2.32
CA SER A 87 0.99 6.72 -2.00
C SER A 87 2.08 6.97 -0.96
N VAL A 88 2.06 6.19 0.12
CA VAL A 88 3.04 6.31 1.22
C VAL A 88 3.78 5.00 1.37
N LEU A 89 5.11 5.05 1.25
CA LEU A 89 5.97 3.91 1.52
C LEU A 89 5.99 3.63 3.03
N THR A 90 5.69 2.40 3.43
CA THR A 90 5.73 1.98 4.85
C THR A 90 6.78 0.91 5.15
N GLU A 91 7.49 0.42 4.13
CA GLU A 91 8.58 -0.54 4.29
C GLU A 91 9.82 0.16 4.86
N GLY A 92 10.32 -0.34 6.00
CA GLY A 92 11.35 0.33 6.79
C GLY A 92 12.79 -0.02 6.40
N ARG A 93 13.08 -1.25 5.97
CA ARG A 93 14.47 -1.74 5.80
C ARG A 93 15.14 -1.19 4.55
N ARG A 94 14.40 -1.04 3.45
CA ARG A 94 14.92 -0.63 2.13
C ARG A 94 14.44 0.76 1.71
N PHE A 95 13.23 1.16 2.09
CA PHE A 95 12.62 2.42 1.64
C PHE A 95 12.57 3.51 2.72
N GLY A 96 12.93 3.19 3.98
CA GLY A 96 12.94 4.15 5.09
C GLY A 96 11.57 4.75 5.37
N GLY A 97 10.51 3.99 5.08
CA GLY A 97 9.13 4.33 5.38
C GLY A 97 8.71 3.82 6.76
N SER A 98 7.52 4.20 7.19
CA SER A 98 6.93 3.73 8.45
C SER A 98 5.41 3.82 8.41
N LEU A 99 4.74 3.07 9.30
CA LEU A 99 3.30 3.22 9.52
C LEU A 99 2.94 4.61 10.10
N ASP A 100 3.85 5.25 10.83
CA ASP A 100 3.66 6.61 11.34
C ASP A 100 3.62 7.65 10.22
N ASP A 101 4.40 7.44 9.14
CA ASP A 101 4.31 8.29 7.94
C ASP A 101 2.93 8.19 7.30
N LEU A 102 2.36 6.97 7.23
CA LEU A 102 1.01 6.74 6.70
C LEU A 102 -0.03 7.47 7.55
N ALA A 103 0.04 7.36 8.88
CA ALA A 103 -0.87 8.06 9.79
C ALA A 103 -0.73 9.59 9.70
N ALA A 104 0.50 10.10 9.61
CA ALA A 104 0.76 11.53 9.47
C ALA A 104 0.17 12.08 8.16
N VAL A 105 0.37 11.38 7.03
CA VAL A 105 -0.21 11.75 5.75
C VAL A 105 -1.74 11.70 5.80
N ARG A 106 -2.33 10.62 6.33
CA ARG A 106 -3.79 10.49 6.47
C ARG A 106 -4.40 11.60 7.32
N ALA A 107 -3.70 12.08 8.34
CA ALA A 107 -4.16 13.18 9.17
C ALA A 107 -4.12 14.53 8.43
N ALA A 108 -3.22 14.69 7.46
CA ALA A 108 -3.00 15.95 6.75
C ALA A 108 -3.88 16.13 5.50
N VAL A 109 -4.12 15.07 4.72
CA VAL A 109 -4.82 15.17 3.43
C VAL A 109 -6.29 14.72 3.49
N ASP A 110 -7.10 15.27 2.59
CA ASP A 110 -8.49 14.89 2.39
C ASP A 110 -8.70 13.93 1.21
N ILE A 111 -7.71 13.69 0.36
CA ILE A 111 -7.75 12.64 -0.66
C ILE A 111 -7.44 11.22 -0.12
N PRO A 112 -7.74 10.14 -0.87
CA PRO A 112 -7.36 8.77 -0.50
C PRO A 112 -5.85 8.56 -0.31
N VAL A 113 -5.48 7.63 0.57
CA VAL A 113 -4.09 7.26 0.87
C VAL A 113 -3.85 5.76 0.59
N LEU A 114 -2.85 5.46 -0.22
CA LEU A 114 -2.39 4.12 -0.53
C LEU A 114 -1.22 3.75 0.38
N ARG A 115 -1.37 2.66 1.16
CA ARG A 115 -0.22 1.99 1.80
C ARG A 115 0.57 1.25 0.73
N LYS A 116 1.78 1.72 0.45
CA LYS A 116 2.71 1.08 -0.46
C LYS A 116 3.75 0.28 0.32
N ASP A 117 3.56 -1.03 0.32
CA ASP A 117 4.36 -1.99 1.08
C ASP A 117 4.25 -3.37 0.41
N PHE A 118 5.03 -4.34 0.90
CA PHE A 118 4.97 -5.72 0.48
C PHE A 118 3.98 -6.47 1.38
N VAL A 119 2.70 -6.50 1.01
CA VAL A 119 1.67 -7.18 1.78
C VAL A 119 1.70 -8.67 1.50
N VAL A 120 1.98 -9.47 2.53
CA VAL A 120 2.02 -10.95 2.47
C VAL A 120 1.04 -11.63 3.43
N THR A 121 0.42 -10.88 4.34
CA THR A 121 -0.57 -11.42 5.29
C THR A 121 -1.77 -10.49 5.47
N SER A 122 -2.88 -11.07 5.95
CA SER A 122 -4.08 -10.29 6.31
C SER A 122 -3.86 -9.38 7.53
N TYR A 123 -2.87 -9.66 8.37
CA TYR A 123 -2.49 -8.80 9.49
C TYR A 123 -2.08 -7.40 8.98
N GLN A 124 -1.27 -7.34 7.92
CA GLN A 124 -0.87 -6.08 7.31
C GLN A 124 -2.05 -5.30 6.71
N LEU A 125 -3.13 -5.97 6.28
CA LEU A 125 -4.34 -5.31 5.82
C LEU A 125 -5.07 -4.60 6.97
N TRP A 126 -5.12 -5.23 8.15
CA TRP A 126 -5.67 -4.61 9.35
C TRP A 126 -4.78 -3.49 9.87
N GLU A 127 -3.45 -3.62 9.80
CA GLU A 127 -2.53 -2.51 10.07
C GLU A 127 -2.81 -1.34 9.13
N ALA A 128 -2.90 -1.59 7.82
CA ALA A 128 -3.14 -0.53 6.84
C ALA A 128 -4.43 0.24 7.17
N LYS A 129 -5.51 -0.48 7.48
CA LYS A 129 -6.79 0.14 7.87
C LYS A 129 -6.70 0.89 9.20
N ALA A 130 -6.05 0.31 10.22
CA ALA A 130 -5.89 0.93 11.53
C ALA A 130 -5.06 2.22 11.49
N TYR A 131 -4.18 2.35 10.50
CA TYR A 131 -3.39 3.56 10.22
C TYR A 131 -4.01 4.44 9.12
N GLY A 132 -5.22 4.09 8.66
CA GLY A 132 -6.06 4.91 7.79
C GLY A 132 -5.69 4.92 6.31
N ALA A 133 -5.10 3.84 5.82
CA ALA A 133 -5.07 3.59 4.38
C ALA A 133 -6.49 3.41 3.82
N ASP A 134 -6.72 3.97 2.65
CA ASP A 134 -7.90 3.74 1.83
C ASP A 134 -7.65 2.59 0.83
N MET A 135 -6.38 2.35 0.50
CA MET A 135 -5.93 1.37 -0.48
C MET A 135 -4.63 0.68 -0.04
N VAL A 136 -4.40 -0.54 -0.51
CA VAL A 136 -3.15 -1.29 -0.32
C VAL A 136 -2.58 -1.78 -1.64
N LEU A 137 -1.26 -1.92 -1.71
CA LEU A 137 -0.56 -2.59 -2.81
C LEU A 137 -0.52 -4.11 -2.58
N LEU A 138 -0.92 -4.89 -3.59
CA LEU A 138 -0.72 -6.34 -3.65
C LEU A 138 0.09 -6.67 -4.88
N ILE A 139 1.21 -7.40 -4.73
CA ILE A 139 2.15 -7.66 -5.84
C ILE A 139 2.00 -9.11 -6.28
N VAL A 140 1.67 -9.34 -7.55
CA VAL A 140 1.43 -10.70 -8.09
C VAL A 140 2.68 -11.57 -8.01
N ALA A 141 3.87 -11.00 -8.23
CA ALA A 141 5.15 -11.67 -8.08
C ALA A 141 5.43 -12.13 -6.63
N ALA A 142 4.83 -11.46 -5.63
CA ALA A 142 5.09 -11.72 -4.21
C ALA A 142 4.13 -12.73 -3.57
N LEU A 143 3.07 -13.12 -4.28
CA LEU A 143 1.94 -13.86 -3.73
C LEU A 143 1.62 -15.07 -4.60
N GLU A 144 1.42 -16.22 -3.98
CA GLU A 144 0.78 -17.36 -4.66
C GLU A 144 -0.68 -17.04 -4.96
N GLN A 145 -1.26 -17.71 -5.97
CA GLN A 145 -2.60 -17.39 -6.48
C GLN A 145 -3.68 -17.43 -5.39
N ALA A 146 -3.68 -18.46 -4.53
CA ALA A 146 -4.65 -18.58 -3.45
C ALA A 146 -4.52 -17.45 -2.40
N ALA A 147 -3.29 -17.03 -2.11
CA ALA A 147 -3.02 -15.90 -1.21
C ALA A 147 -3.48 -14.58 -1.83
N LEU A 148 -3.22 -14.37 -3.13
CA LEU A 148 -3.66 -13.18 -3.86
C LEU A 148 -5.19 -13.04 -3.83
N VAL A 149 -5.93 -14.10 -4.15
CA VAL A 149 -7.40 -14.13 -4.06
C VAL A 149 -7.86 -13.76 -2.65
N SER A 150 -7.31 -14.46 -1.64
CA SER A 150 -7.68 -14.25 -0.24
C SER A 150 -7.42 -12.81 0.24
N LEU A 151 -6.31 -12.21 -0.19
CA LEU A 151 -5.95 -10.84 0.21
C LEU A 151 -6.80 -9.79 -0.52
N ILE A 152 -7.13 -9.99 -1.80
CA ILE A 152 -8.06 -9.13 -2.54
C ILE A 152 -9.43 -9.13 -1.87
N GLU A 153 -9.99 -10.32 -1.63
CA GLU A 153 -11.27 -10.49 -0.94
C GLU A 153 -11.25 -9.88 0.47
N ARG A 154 -10.18 -10.12 1.22
CA ARG A 154 -10.02 -9.54 2.57
C ARG A 154 -9.99 -8.02 2.52
N THR A 155 -9.23 -7.45 1.58
CA THR A 155 -9.11 -5.99 1.40
C THR A 155 -10.47 -5.36 1.14
N ALA A 156 -11.26 -5.94 0.24
CA ALA A 156 -12.63 -5.50 -0.02
C ALA A 156 -13.54 -5.69 1.21
N SER A 157 -13.44 -6.83 1.91
CA SER A 157 -14.29 -7.13 3.09
C SER A 157 -14.10 -6.15 4.24
N ILE A 158 -12.91 -5.54 4.36
CA ILE A 158 -12.62 -4.53 5.38
C ILE A 158 -12.80 -3.10 4.85
N GLY A 159 -13.32 -2.94 3.64
CA GLY A 159 -13.72 -1.65 3.07
C GLY A 159 -12.60 -0.86 2.40
N MET A 160 -11.44 -1.46 2.13
CA MET A 160 -10.35 -0.80 1.37
C MET A 160 -10.34 -1.26 -0.10
N ALA A 161 -9.60 -0.54 -0.94
CA ALA A 161 -9.30 -0.96 -2.31
C ALA A 161 -7.92 -1.68 -2.42
N ALA A 162 -7.77 -2.57 -3.38
CA ALA A 162 -6.49 -3.21 -3.70
C ALA A 162 -5.96 -2.69 -5.05
N LEU A 163 -4.71 -2.19 -5.06
CA LEU A 163 -3.95 -1.95 -6.29
C LEU A 163 -3.11 -3.20 -6.54
N VAL A 164 -3.46 -3.97 -7.57
CA VAL A 164 -2.77 -5.22 -7.89
C VAL A 164 -1.67 -4.96 -8.92
N GLU A 165 -0.43 -5.03 -8.47
CA GLU A 165 0.77 -4.77 -9.28
C GLU A 165 1.18 -5.99 -10.10
N VAL A 166 1.43 -5.77 -11.39
CA VAL A 166 1.82 -6.78 -12.38
C VAL A 166 3.01 -6.29 -13.23
N HIS A 167 3.84 -7.22 -13.69
CA HIS A 167 5.03 -6.95 -14.50
C HIS A 167 4.95 -7.53 -15.92
N ASP A 168 4.16 -8.58 -16.11
CA ASP A 168 3.99 -9.24 -17.41
C ASP A 168 2.54 -9.69 -17.67
N ALA A 169 2.31 -10.20 -18.88
CA ALA A 169 0.99 -10.65 -19.31
C ALA A 169 0.45 -11.87 -18.52
N GLY A 170 1.35 -12.73 -18.02
CA GLY A 170 0.96 -13.84 -17.15
C GLY A 170 0.47 -13.35 -15.79
N GLU A 171 1.13 -12.35 -15.23
CA GLU A 171 0.69 -11.69 -14.00
C GLU A 171 -0.63 -10.94 -14.17
N VAL A 172 -0.85 -10.31 -15.33
CA VAL A 172 -2.16 -9.70 -15.68
C VAL A 172 -3.27 -10.77 -15.65
N ALA A 173 -3.05 -11.93 -16.27
CA ALA A 173 -4.03 -13.01 -16.26
C ALA A 173 -4.33 -13.50 -14.83
N ARG A 174 -3.28 -13.69 -14.02
CA ARG A 174 -3.42 -14.06 -12.61
C ARG A 174 -4.18 -13.03 -11.78
N ALA A 175 -3.92 -11.74 -12.00
CA ALA A 175 -4.62 -10.65 -11.33
C ALA A 175 -6.12 -10.64 -11.67
N LEU A 176 -6.46 -10.81 -12.95
CA LEU A 176 -7.85 -10.91 -13.42
C LEU A 176 -8.55 -12.13 -12.82
N ASP A 177 -7.90 -13.31 -12.84
CA ASP A 177 -8.43 -14.53 -12.25
C ASP A 177 -8.64 -14.40 -10.73
N ALA A 178 -7.84 -13.57 -10.07
CA ALA A 178 -7.99 -13.27 -8.65
C ALA A 178 -9.06 -12.22 -8.33
N GLY A 179 -9.71 -11.65 -9.35
CA GLY A 179 -10.77 -10.65 -9.17
C GLY A 179 -10.26 -9.22 -8.97
N ALA A 180 -9.04 -8.90 -9.40
CA ALA A 180 -8.51 -7.55 -9.31
C ALA A 180 -9.36 -6.54 -10.10
N VAL A 181 -9.79 -5.46 -9.44
CA VAL A 181 -10.53 -4.36 -10.08
C VAL A 181 -9.60 -3.24 -10.54
N ILE A 182 -8.48 -3.04 -9.83
CA ILE A 182 -7.48 -2.02 -10.13
C ILE A 182 -6.14 -2.74 -10.33
N ILE A 183 -5.64 -2.72 -11.57
CA ILE A 183 -4.39 -3.35 -11.97
C ILE A 183 -3.37 -2.26 -12.30
N GLY A 184 -2.22 -2.28 -11.62
CA GLY A 184 -1.10 -1.38 -11.86
C GLY A 184 0.02 -2.10 -12.59
N VAL A 185 0.42 -1.61 -13.77
CA VAL A 185 1.54 -2.19 -14.52
C VAL A 185 2.84 -1.53 -14.06
N ASN A 186 3.74 -2.30 -13.43
CA ASN A 186 5.06 -1.85 -13.03
C ASN A 186 6.11 -2.29 -14.05
N ALA A 187 6.65 -1.34 -14.82
CA ALA A 187 7.66 -1.59 -15.84
C ALA A 187 9.12 -1.53 -15.31
N ARG A 188 9.32 -1.44 -13.98
CA ARG A 188 10.66 -1.48 -13.38
C ARG A 188 10.99 -2.88 -12.90
N ASP A 189 12.20 -3.32 -13.22
CA ASP A 189 12.79 -4.54 -12.67
C ASP A 189 13.17 -4.31 -11.20
N LEU A 190 12.81 -5.26 -10.32
CA LEU A 190 12.96 -5.17 -8.86
C LEU A 190 14.24 -5.85 -8.37
#